data_AF-A0A2S0M0Z2-F1
#
_entry.id   AF-A0A2S0M0Z2-F1
#
_cell.length_a   1.000
_cell.length_b   1.000
_cell.length_c   1.000
_cell.angle_alpha   90.00
_cell.angle_beta   90.00
_cell.angle_gamma   90.00
#
_symmetry.space_group_name_H-M   'P 1'
#
loop_
_entity.id
_entity.type
_entity.pdbx_description
1 polymer ?
#
loop_
_entity_poly.entity_id
_entity_poly.type
_entity_poly.pdbx_seq_one_letter_code
_entity_poly.pdbx_strand_id
1 'polypeptide(L)'
;MGNSTTIKGELTIPTTAITAWADANDLDPATVDVKAELYSALFVRCSENVDPEDAIHEIKATDDEVTVNLYGDWASGVFDDLLRELAGHGVRGRITFPEEHWGYDLENNAVTCIEAELMWPDEEATLITVDAPSLGTHQAIYTHDRPGRRGMATLLERWLGQKSTACDLDEVLAELVAAGATVTRTTVPFNP
;
A
#
# COMPACT_ATOMS: atom_id res chain seq x y z
N MET A 1 -14.84 -18.94 -6.61
CA MET A 1 -13.52 -18.45 -7.04
C MET A 1 -13.46 -17.01 -6.56
N GLY A 2 -12.67 -16.74 -5.53
CA GLY A 2 -12.51 -15.37 -5.02
C GLY A 2 -11.68 -14.58 -6.03
N ASN A 3 -12.09 -13.34 -6.30
CA ASN A 3 -11.26 -12.42 -7.08
C ASN A 3 -10.07 -12.06 -6.19
N SER A 4 -8.86 -12.42 -6.60
CA SER A 4 -7.65 -11.94 -5.97
C SER A 4 -7.46 -10.46 -6.33
N THR A 5 -7.12 -9.63 -5.35
CA THR A 5 -6.73 -8.22 -5.55
C THR A 5 -5.28 -8.06 -5.14
N THR A 6 -4.54 -7.21 -5.85
CA THR A 6 -3.20 -6.83 -5.39
C THR A 6 -3.30 -6.10 -4.05
N ILE A 7 -2.40 -6.43 -3.14
CA ILE A 7 -2.21 -5.76 -1.86
C ILE A 7 -0.85 -5.06 -1.80
N LYS A 8 -0.81 -3.99 -1.02
CA LYS A 8 0.44 -3.34 -0.59
C LYS A 8 0.29 -2.99 0.87
N GLY A 9 1.19 -3.44 1.73
CA GLY A 9 1.09 -3.12 3.14
C GLY A 9 2.42 -3.13 3.86
N GLU A 10 2.47 -2.39 4.95
CA GLU A 10 3.58 -2.39 5.89
C GLU A 10 3.00 -2.67 7.28
N LEU A 11 3.52 -3.70 7.95
CA LEU A 11 3.16 -4.02 9.34
C LEU A 11 4.39 -3.92 10.23
N THR A 12 4.22 -3.30 11.38
CA THR A 12 5.19 -3.25 12.47
C THR A 12 4.70 -4.13 13.61
N ILE A 13 5.43 -5.20 13.86
CA ILE A 13 5.11 -6.27 14.79
C ILE A 13 6.01 -6.11 16.02
N PRO A 14 5.48 -5.72 17.19
CA PRO A 14 6.28 -5.64 18.40
C PRO A 14 6.71 -7.04 18.84
N THR A 15 7.89 -7.18 19.44
CA THR A 15 8.42 -8.46 19.94
C THR A 15 7.47 -9.13 20.91
N THR A 16 6.70 -8.35 21.70
CA THR A 16 5.65 -8.89 22.58
C THR A 16 4.54 -9.62 21.82
N ALA A 17 4.19 -9.16 20.60
CA ALA A 17 3.22 -9.86 19.74
C ALA A 17 3.82 -11.17 19.21
N ILE A 18 5.10 -11.16 18.82
CA ILE A 18 5.82 -12.34 18.34
C ILE A 18 5.86 -13.41 19.45
N THR A 19 6.18 -13.02 20.68
CA THR A 19 6.18 -13.94 21.83
C THR A 19 4.79 -14.48 22.14
N ALA A 20 3.77 -13.61 22.19
CA ALA A 20 2.40 -14.05 22.45
C ALA A 20 1.88 -15.02 21.38
N TRP A 21 2.23 -14.78 20.11
CA TRP A 21 1.89 -15.68 19.02
C TRP A 21 2.62 -17.03 19.13
N ALA A 22 3.92 -17.02 19.47
CA ALA A 22 4.67 -18.24 19.70
C ALA A 22 4.06 -19.10 20.82
N ASP A 23 3.72 -18.46 21.95
CA ASP A 23 3.07 -19.11 23.09
C ASP A 23 1.71 -19.71 22.70
N ALA A 24 0.91 -18.98 21.90
CA ALA A 24 -0.41 -19.46 21.45
C ALA A 24 -0.34 -20.64 20.47
N ASN A 25 0.81 -20.84 19.81
CA ASN A 25 1.05 -21.92 18.86
C ASN A 25 2.00 -23.00 19.40
N ASP A 26 2.27 -23.01 20.72
CA ASP A 26 3.17 -23.96 21.40
C ASP A 26 4.57 -24.04 20.74
N LEU A 27 5.08 -22.92 20.24
CA LEU A 27 6.39 -22.83 19.60
C LEU A 27 7.46 -22.50 20.63
N ASP A 28 8.48 -23.37 20.75
CA ASP A 28 9.64 -23.12 21.61
C ASP A 28 10.70 -22.28 20.86
N PRO A 29 10.96 -21.02 21.26
CA PRO A 29 11.94 -20.15 20.60
C PRO A 29 13.38 -20.69 20.67
N ALA A 30 13.67 -21.63 21.56
CA ALA A 30 14.98 -22.27 21.65
C ALA A 30 15.22 -23.31 20.55
N THR A 31 14.16 -23.79 19.90
CA THR A 31 14.22 -24.91 18.94
C THR A 31 13.69 -24.55 17.55
N VAL A 32 12.95 -23.44 17.41
CA VAL A 32 12.32 -23.02 16.17
C VAL A 32 12.57 -21.53 15.91
N ASP A 33 12.74 -21.17 14.64
CA ASP A 33 12.74 -19.78 14.21
C ASP A 33 11.29 -19.25 14.19
N VAL A 34 10.87 -18.68 15.32
CA VAL A 34 9.53 -18.12 15.52
C VAL A 34 9.18 -17.07 14.46
N LYS A 35 10.15 -16.28 14.00
CA LYS A 35 9.89 -15.24 12.99
C LYS A 35 9.58 -15.88 11.63
N ALA A 36 10.36 -16.89 11.25
CA ALA A 36 10.10 -17.64 10.01
C ALA A 36 8.73 -18.34 10.04
N GLU A 37 8.35 -18.93 11.18
CA GLU A 37 7.02 -19.55 11.34
C GLU A 37 5.89 -18.52 11.27
N LEU A 38 6.05 -17.34 11.89
CA LEU A 38 5.07 -16.26 11.79
C LEU A 38 4.91 -15.77 10.35
N TYR A 39 6.01 -15.57 9.62
CA TYR A 39 5.97 -15.17 8.21
C TYR A 39 5.32 -16.24 7.34
N SER A 40 5.61 -17.52 7.59
CA SER A 40 4.96 -18.65 6.91
C SER A 40 3.46 -18.69 7.18
N ALA A 41 3.04 -18.48 8.43
CA ALA A 41 1.62 -18.45 8.80
C ALA A 41 0.87 -17.27 8.15
N LEU A 42 1.49 -16.09 8.11
CA LEU A 42 0.99 -14.94 7.35
C LEU A 42 0.87 -15.31 5.87
N PHE A 43 1.92 -15.85 5.27
CA PHE A 43 1.94 -16.26 3.86
C PHE A 43 0.85 -17.28 3.50
N VAL A 44 0.73 -18.38 4.25
CA VAL A 44 -0.26 -19.45 4.01
C VAL A 44 -1.69 -18.92 4.05
N ARG A 45 -1.99 -17.96 4.92
CA ARG A 45 -3.31 -17.30 4.97
C ARG A 45 -3.53 -16.33 3.82
N CYS A 46 -2.46 -15.86 3.16
CA CYS A 46 -2.50 -14.84 2.11
C CYS A 46 -2.50 -15.40 0.68
N SER A 47 -1.89 -16.57 0.43
CA SER A 47 -1.62 -17.03 -0.94
C SER A 47 -2.50 -18.19 -1.40
N GLU A 48 -3.51 -17.92 -2.25
CA GLU A 48 -4.03 -18.94 -3.18
C GLU A 48 -3.31 -18.90 -4.55
N ASN A 49 -2.64 -17.78 -4.92
CA ASN A 49 -2.05 -17.59 -6.27
C ASN A 49 -0.74 -16.77 -6.32
N VAL A 50 0.00 -16.62 -5.22
CA VAL A 50 1.25 -15.83 -5.18
C VAL A 50 2.47 -16.74 -5.11
N ASP A 51 3.54 -16.39 -5.83
CA ASP A 51 4.85 -17.05 -5.70
C ASP A 51 5.43 -16.76 -4.30
N PRO A 52 5.76 -17.77 -3.48
CA PRO A 52 6.29 -17.59 -2.14
C PRO A 52 7.52 -16.69 -2.02
N GLU A 53 8.24 -16.44 -3.11
CA GLU A 53 9.44 -15.61 -3.12
C GLU A 53 9.15 -14.08 -3.13
N ASP A 54 7.93 -13.63 -3.45
CA ASP A 54 7.62 -12.20 -3.71
C ASP A 54 6.65 -11.52 -2.72
N ALA A 55 6.21 -12.22 -1.66
CA ALA A 55 5.02 -11.80 -0.91
C ALA A 55 5.25 -11.06 0.42
N ILE A 56 6.28 -11.44 1.18
CA ILE A 56 6.57 -10.88 2.51
C ILE A 56 8.07 -10.66 2.65
N HIS A 57 8.48 -9.42 2.93
CA HIS A 57 9.88 -9.06 3.10
C HIS A 57 10.10 -8.35 4.42
N GLU A 58 11.06 -8.83 5.22
CA GLU A 58 11.55 -8.08 6.37
C GLU A 58 12.34 -6.86 5.89
N ILE A 59 11.99 -5.68 6.38
CA ILE A 59 12.63 -4.40 6.01
C ILE A 59 13.58 -3.94 7.12
N LYS A 60 13.14 -4.11 8.37
CA LYS A 60 13.85 -3.61 9.55
C LYS A 60 13.52 -4.46 10.76
N ALA A 61 14.54 -4.96 11.45
CA ALA A 61 14.39 -5.58 12.76
C ALA A 61 15.17 -4.80 13.82
N THR A 62 14.53 -4.61 14.96
CA THR A 62 15.11 -4.11 16.20
C THR A 62 14.87 -5.12 17.32
N ASP A 63 15.40 -4.86 18.50
CA ASP A 63 15.14 -5.70 19.68
C ASP A 63 13.64 -5.65 20.09
N ASP A 64 12.97 -4.52 19.83
CA ASP A 64 11.61 -4.25 20.31
C ASP A 64 10.51 -4.50 19.26
N GLU A 65 10.82 -4.37 17.96
CA GLU A 65 9.85 -4.53 16.88
C GLU A 65 10.51 -4.93 15.56
N VAL A 66 9.68 -5.52 14.68
CA VAL A 66 10.04 -5.90 13.31
C VAL A 66 9.05 -5.27 12.34
N THR A 67 9.55 -4.61 11.30
CA THR A 67 8.75 -4.08 10.19
C THR A 67 8.84 -5.00 8.99
N VAL A 68 7.68 -5.43 8.49
CA VAL A 68 7.54 -6.28 7.31
C VAL A 68 6.75 -5.55 6.22
N ASN A 69 7.19 -5.71 4.98
CA ASN A 69 6.44 -5.32 3.79
C ASN A 69 5.65 -6.53 3.28
N LEU A 70 4.42 -6.27 2.87
CA LEU A 70 3.47 -7.22 2.32
C LEU A 70 3.15 -6.78 0.88
N TYR A 71 3.33 -7.68 -0.07
CA TYR A 71 3.03 -7.47 -1.48
C TYR A 71 2.42 -8.72 -2.10
N GLY A 72 1.57 -8.61 -3.12
CA GLY A 72 1.03 -9.75 -3.86
C GLY A 72 -0.49 -9.80 -3.97
N ASP A 73 -1.03 -10.87 -4.55
CA ASP A 73 -2.46 -10.99 -4.90
C ASP A 73 -3.24 -11.83 -3.88
N TRP A 74 -4.13 -11.20 -3.11
CA TRP A 74 -4.77 -11.81 -1.93
C TRP A 74 -6.31 -11.83 -2.05
N ALA A 75 -6.96 -12.68 -1.27
CA ALA A 75 -8.43 -12.70 -1.15
C ALA A 75 -8.88 -11.81 0.02
N SER A 76 -9.59 -10.73 -0.27
CA SER A 76 -9.96 -9.69 0.71
C SER A 76 -10.88 -10.15 1.85
N GLY A 77 -11.68 -11.21 1.65
CA GLY A 77 -12.66 -11.69 2.62
C GLY A 77 -12.12 -12.50 3.81
N VAL A 78 -10.86 -12.94 3.78
CA VAL A 78 -10.25 -13.80 4.82
C VAL A 78 -9.41 -12.97 5.82
N PHE A 79 -9.27 -11.67 5.55
CA PHE A 79 -8.25 -10.83 6.18
C PHE A 79 -8.69 -10.17 7.49
N ASP A 80 -9.99 -9.91 7.63
CA ASP A 80 -10.54 -9.09 8.70
C ASP A 80 -10.30 -9.72 10.09
N ASP A 81 -10.43 -11.05 10.20
CA ASP A 81 -10.20 -11.78 11.44
C ASP A 81 -8.71 -11.87 11.80
N LEU A 82 -7.84 -12.13 10.82
CA LEU A 82 -6.38 -12.15 11.02
C LEU A 82 -5.86 -10.77 11.45
N LEU A 83 -6.31 -9.70 10.80
CA LEU A 83 -5.89 -8.35 11.17
C LEU A 83 -6.38 -7.97 12.56
N ARG A 84 -7.60 -8.37 12.95
CA ARG A 84 -8.11 -8.11 14.31
C ARG A 84 -7.31 -8.87 15.35
N GLU A 85 -6.95 -10.11 15.06
CA GLU A 85 -6.05 -10.92 15.89
C GLU A 85 -4.70 -10.22 16.06
N LEU A 86 -4.04 -9.85 14.95
CA LEU A 86 -2.75 -9.13 14.97
C LEU A 86 -2.83 -7.79 15.72
N ALA A 87 -3.86 -6.99 15.44
CA ALA A 87 -4.08 -5.70 16.12
C ALA A 87 -4.28 -5.91 17.63
N GLY A 88 -5.00 -6.96 18.05
CA GLY A 88 -5.16 -7.31 19.47
C GLY A 88 -3.84 -7.58 20.20
N HIS A 89 -2.80 -7.95 19.47
CA HIS A 89 -1.44 -8.14 20.00
C HIS A 89 -0.54 -6.90 19.88
N GLY A 90 -1.08 -5.76 19.42
CA GLY A 90 -0.35 -4.51 19.29
C GLY A 90 0.44 -4.35 17.98
N VAL A 91 0.18 -5.22 16.99
CA VAL A 91 0.68 -5.01 15.62
C VAL A 91 0.05 -3.73 15.07
N ARG A 92 0.88 -2.89 14.47
CA ARG A 92 0.49 -1.60 13.88
C ARG A 92 0.85 -1.58 12.40
N GLY A 93 0.16 -0.77 11.62
CA GLY A 93 0.53 -0.55 10.22
C GLY A 93 -0.66 -0.56 9.29
N ARG A 94 -0.38 -0.51 8.00
CA ARG A 94 -1.39 -0.25 6.99
C ARG A 94 -1.31 -1.28 5.88
N ILE A 95 -2.47 -1.76 5.45
CA ILE A 95 -2.61 -2.62 4.27
C ILE A 95 -3.59 -1.96 3.32
N THR A 96 -3.24 -1.94 2.05
CA THR A 96 -4.01 -1.29 1.00
C THR A 96 -4.34 -2.29 -0.09
N PHE A 97 -5.54 -2.14 -0.66
CA PHE A 97 -6.03 -2.82 -1.86
C PHE A 97 -6.15 -1.75 -2.95
N PRO A 98 -5.06 -1.44 -3.69
CA PRO A 98 -5.04 -0.29 -4.58
C PRO A 98 -6.11 -0.38 -5.66
N GLU A 99 -6.29 -1.56 -6.25
CA GLU A 99 -7.26 -1.83 -7.32
C GLU A 99 -8.72 -1.74 -6.86
N GLU A 100 -8.96 -1.99 -5.58
CA GLU A 100 -10.30 -1.91 -5.00
C GLU A 100 -10.56 -0.55 -4.32
N HIS A 101 -9.55 0.32 -4.22
CA HIS A 101 -9.66 1.65 -3.63
C HIS A 101 -10.04 1.69 -2.14
N TRP A 102 -9.56 0.72 -1.37
CA TRP A 102 -9.75 0.70 0.08
C TRP A 102 -8.59 -0.05 0.77
N GLY A 103 -8.61 -0.14 2.09
CA GLY A 103 -7.57 -0.80 2.88
C GLY A 103 -7.95 -0.96 4.35
N TYR A 104 -6.97 -1.38 5.15
CA TYR A 104 -7.04 -1.46 6.60
C TYR A 104 -5.91 -0.67 7.24
N ASP A 105 -6.23 0.03 8.32
CA ASP A 105 -5.26 0.63 9.23
C ASP A 105 -5.36 -0.06 10.59
N LEU A 106 -4.22 -0.54 11.08
CA LEU A 106 -4.04 -1.19 12.36
C LEU A 106 -3.41 -0.20 13.32
N GLU A 107 -4.22 0.33 14.23
CA GLU A 107 -3.77 1.26 15.25
C GLU A 107 -4.59 1.07 16.52
N ASN A 108 -4.01 1.35 17.68
CA ASN A 108 -4.71 1.34 18.97
C ASN A 108 -5.47 0.03 19.27
N ASN A 109 -4.88 -1.11 18.86
CA ASN A 109 -5.46 -2.45 18.96
C ASN A 109 -6.80 -2.63 18.24
N ALA A 110 -7.04 -1.84 17.20
CA ALA A 110 -8.22 -1.92 16.36
C ALA A 110 -7.82 -2.00 14.89
N VAL A 111 -8.72 -2.60 14.10
CA VAL A 111 -8.66 -2.56 12.64
C VAL A 111 -9.71 -1.57 12.18
N THR A 112 -9.28 -0.57 11.41
CA THR A 112 -10.18 0.40 10.79
C THR A 112 -10.11 0.27 9.27
N CYS A 113 -11.28 0.23 8.62
CA CYS A 113 -11.32 0.29 7.17
C CYS A 113 -10.95 1.71 6.74
N ILE A 114 -10.00 1.82 5.81
CA ILE A 114 -9.63 3.08 5.17
C ILE A 114 -10.15 3.09 3.74
N GLU A 115 -10.94 4.10 3.42
CA GLU A 115 -11.34 4.36 2.03
C GLU A 115 -10.17 4.97 1.26
N ALA A 116 -10.22 4.95 -0.08
CA ALA A 116 -9.22 5.57 -0.95
C ALA A 116 -8.79 6.99 -0.55
N GLU A 117 -9.69 7.74 0.05
CA GLU A 117 -9.44 9.11 0.49
C GLU A 117 -8.45 9.22 1.66
N LEU A 118 -8.21 8.14 2.41
CA LEU A 118 -7.34 8.06 3.59
C LEU A 118 -6.05 7.27 3.36
N MET A 119 -5.90 6.61 2.21
CA MET A 119 -4.74 5.77 1.90
C MET A 119 -3.43 6.57 1.81
N TRP A 120 -3.52 7.86 1.48
CA TRP A 120 -2.36 8.73 1.27
C TRP A 120 -2.08 9.59 2.51
N PRO A 121 -0.86 9.54 3.08
CA PRO A 121 -0.43 10.45 4.13
C PRO A 121 -0.58 11.90 3.68
N ASP A 122 -0.92 12.81 4.59
CA ASP A 122 -1.15 14.20 4.22
C ASP A 122 0.10 14.91 3.68
N GLU A 123 1.27 14.33 3.87
CA GLU A 123 2.58 14.88 3.53
C GLU A 123 3.12 14.44 2.15
N GLU A 124 2.52 13.44 1.49
CA GLU A 124 3.03 12.93 0.21
C GLU A 124 2.53 13.72 -0.99
N ALA A 125 3.40 13.92 -1.98
CA ALA A 125 3.06 14.55 -3.25
C ALA A 125 2.82 13.49 -4.34
N THR A 126 1.68 13.53 -5.02
CA THR A 126 1.43 12.69 -6.19
C THR A 126 1.82 13.45 -7.45
N LEU A 127 2.59 12.82 -8.36
CA LEU A 127 3.06 13.43 -9.61
C LEU A 127 2.58 12.60 -10.80
N ILE A 128 2.10 13.26 -11.85
CA ILE A 128 1.85 12.59 -13.14
C ILE A 128 2.53 13.35 -14.27
N THR A 129 3.18 12.62 -15.17
CA THR A 129 4.01 13.13 -16.26
C THR A 129 3.55 12.62 -17.63
N VAL A 130 3.77 13.44 -18.66
CA VAL A 130 3.64 13.03 -20.07
C VAL A 130 4.83 13.52 -20.87
N ASP A 131 5.27 12.71 -21.82
CA ASP A 131 6.39 13.05 -22.71
C ASP A 131 6.01 14.15 -23.68
N ALA A 132 6.86 15.18 -23.79
CA ALA A 132 6.80 16.16 -24.88
C ALA A 132 8.10 16.08 -25.71
N PRO A 133 8.19 15.12 -26.65
CA PRO A 133 9.43 14.83 -27.38
C PRO A 133 10.00 16.04 -28.15
N SER A 134 9.13 16.94 -28.61
CA SER A 134 9.53 18.16 -29.33
C SER A 134 10.15 19.24 -28.42
N LEU A 135 9.95 19.15 -27.10
CA LEU A 135 10.37 20.16 -26.13
C LEU A 135 11.57 19.73 -25.29
N GLY A 136 11.99 18.46 -25.35
CA GLY A 136 13.11 17.95 -24.54
C GLY A 136 12.84 18.00 -23.03
N THR A 137 11.57 18.07 -22.61
CA THR A 137 11.10 18.08 -21.21
C THR A 137 9.78 17.31 -21.09
N HIS A 138 9.46 16.78 -19.91
CA HIS A 138 8.13 16.29 -19.58
C HIS A 138 7.23 17.45 -19.10
N GLN A 139 5.94 17.36 -19.38
CA GLN A 139 4.94 18.15 -18.65
C GLN A 139 4.46 17.33 -17.46
N ALA A 140 4.32 17.98 -16.31
CA ALA A 140 3.88 17.30 -15.10
C ALA A 140 2.87 18.11 -14.30
N ILE A 141 2.00 17.41 -13.58
CA ILE A 141 1.15 17.99 -12.56
C ILE A 141 1.40 17.28 -11.23
N TYR A 142 1.34 18.03 -10.13
CA TYR A 142 1.41 17.47 -8.79
C TYR A 142 0.49 18.19 -7.81
N THR A 143 0.16 17.50 -6.72
CA THR A 143 -0.63 18.05 -5.61
C THR A 143 -0.12 17.54 -4.27
N HIS A 144 -0.33 18.37 -3.24
CA HIS A 144 -0.16 18.03 -1.82
C HIS A 144 -1.49 18.01 -1.07
N ASP A 145 -2.59 18.42 -1.71
CA ASP A 145 -3.89 18.46 -1.08
C ASP A 145 -4.65 17.15 -1.27
N ARG A 146 -5.43 16.80 -0.26
CA ARG A 146 -6.13 15.52 -0.20
C ARG A 146 -7.13 15.32 -1.35
N PRO A 147 -7.94 16.33 -1.78
CA PRO A 147 -8.80 16.19 -2.96
C PRO A 147 -8.01 15.96 -4.25
N GLY A 148 -6.86 16.62 -4.43
CA GLY A 148 -6.00 16.41 -5.59
C GLY A 148 -5.40 15.02 -5.64
N ARG A 149 -4.88 14.52 -4.51
CA ARG A 149 -4.30 13.16 -4.45
C ARG A 149 -5.33 12.11 -4.83
N ARG A 150 -6.55 12.24 -4.29
CA ARG A 150 -7.69 11.38 -4.63
C ARG A 150 -7.98 11.40 -6.12
N GLY A 151 -8.14 12.59 -6.71
CA GLY A 151 -8.42 12.70 -8.14
C GLY A 151 -7.28 12.16 -9.00
N MET A 152 -6.03 12.42 -8.62
CA MET A 152 -4.85 11.95 -9.35
C MET A 152 -4.71 10.42 -9.32
N ALA A 153 -5.08 9.75 -8.22
CA ALA A 153 -5.08 8.28 -8.13
C ALA A 153 -6.09 7.65 -9.10
N THR A 154 -7.33 8.16 -9.13
CA THR A 154 -8.34 7.72 -10.11
C THR A 154 -7.87 7.90 -11.56
N LEU A 155 -7.09 8.95 -11.82
CA LEU A 155 -6.55 9.23 -13.15
C LEU A 155 -5.33 8.37 -13.48
N LEU A 156 -4.48 8.04 -12.49
CA LEU A 156 -3.34 7.13 -12.64
C LEU A 156 -3.78 5.74 -13.10
N GLU A 157 -4.87 5.21 -12.55
CA GLU A 157 -5.42 3.92 -12.97
C GLU A 157 -5.97 3.95 -14.40
N ARG A 158 -6.60 5.05 -14.82
CA ARG A 158 -6.98 5.26 -16.22
C ARG A 158 -5.77 5.37 -17.14
N TRP A 159 -4.65 5.87 -16.63
CA TRP A 159 -3.42 6.10 -17.38
C TRP A 159 -2.51 4.88 -17.50
N LEU A 160 -2.61 3.90 -16.59
CA LEU A 160 -1.87 2.65 -16.69
C LEU A 160 -2.24 1.91 -18.00
N GLY A 161 -1.33 1.94 -18.98
CA GLY A 161 -1.43 1.18 -20.23
C GLY A 161 -1.68 2.00 -21.51
N GLN A 162 -1.80 3.33 -21.45
CA GLN A 162 -1.98 4.19 -22.64
C GLN A 162 -0.77 5.09 -22.92
N LYS A 163 -0.48 5.35 -24.21
CA LYS A 163 0.48 6.38 -24.61
C LYS A 163 -0.20 7.75 -24.52
N SER A 164 -0.11 8.39 -23.37
CA SER A 164 -0.72 9.71 -23.10
C SER A 164 0.06 10.86 -23.74
N THR A 165 -0.64 11.95 -24.01
CA THR A 165 -0.15 13.18 -24.64
C THR A 165 -0.31 14.39 -23.71
N ALA A 166 0.27 15.52 -24.09
CA ALA A 166 0.09 16.78 -23.36
C ALA A 166 -1.38 17.25 -23.28
N CYS A 167 -2.23 16.90 -24.26
CA CYS A 167 -3.65 17.24 -24.24
C CYS A 167 -4.40 16.45 -23.15
N ASP A 168 -4.03 15.19 -22.93
CA ASP A 168 -4.62 14.35 -21.89
C ASP A 168 -4.30 14.92 -20.49
N LEU A 169 -3.11 15.52 -20.31
CA LEU A 169 -2.75 16.20 -19.07
C LEU A 169 -3.61 17.45 -18.81
N ASP A 170 -4.00 18.18 -19.86
CA ASP A 170 -4.86 19.36 -19.74
C ASP A 170 -6.30 18.98 -19.38
N GLU A 171 -6.82 17.88 -19.92
CA GLU A 171 -8.12 17.30 -19.56
C GLU A 171 -8.13 16.82 -18.10
N VAL A 172 -7.09 16.08 -17.69
CA VAL A 172 -6.87 15.63 -16.30
C VAL A 172 -6.81 16.83 -15.35
N LEU A 173 -6.07 17.89 -15.70
CA LEU A 173 -6.02 19.10 -14.89
C LEU A 173 -7.40 19.75 -14.75
N ALA A 174 -8.17 19.82 -15.83
CA ALA A 174 -9.51 20.39 -15.80
C ALA A 174 -10.49 19.56 -14.93
N GLU A 175 -10.42 18.22 -15.02
CA GLU A 175 -11.20 17.31 -14.16
C GLU A 175 -10.86 17.52 -12.68
N LEU A 176 -9.57 17.61 -12.33
CA LEU A 176 -9.11 17.84 -10.96
C LEU A 176 -9.57 19.19 -10.41
N VAL A 177 -9.42 20.27 -11.19
CA VAL A 177 -9.87 21.60 -10.79
C VAL A 177 -11.39 21.66 -10.61
N ALA A 178 -12.15 21.00 -11.48
CA ALA A 178 -13.61 20.91 -11.35
C ALA A 178 -14.04 20.13 -10.10
N ALA A 179 -13.23 19.18 -9.65
CA ALA A 179 -13.42 18.45 -8.40
C ALA A 179 -12.96 19.23 -7.14
N GLY A 180 -12.45 20.45 -7.30
CA GLY A 180 -12.00 21.30 -6.20
C GLY A 180 -10.59 20.99 -5.69
N ALA A 181 -9.77 20.30 -6.48
CA ALA A 181 -8.38 20.03 -6.15
C ALA A 181 -7.45 21.22 -6.43
N THR A 182 -6.41 21.35 -5.61
CA THR A 182 -5.30 22.29 -5.83
C THR A 182 -4.14 21.57 -6.49
N VAL A 183 -3.92 21.84 -7.78
CA VAL A 183 -2.89 21.13 -8.56
C VAL A 183 -1.90 22.14 -9.13
N THR A 184 -0.61 21.84 -9.04
CA THR A 184 0.47 22.64 -9.63
C THR A 184 0.99 21.98 -10.89
N ARG A 185 0.99 22.72 -12.01
CA ARG A 185 1.62 22.30 -13.25
C ARG A 185 3.07 22.79 -13.30
N THR A 186 3.97 21.92 -13.72
CA THR A 186 5.38 22.26 -13.93
C THR A 186 5.96 21.53 -15.14
N THR A 187 7.12 22.00 -15.59
CA THR A 187 7.91 21.35 -16.64
C THR A 187 9.10 20.66 -15.96
N VAL A 188 9.26 19.36 -16.18
CA VAL A 188 10.32 18.55 -15.56
C VAL A 188 11.32 18.14 -16.66
N PRO A 189 12.63 18.32 -16.46
CA PRO A 189 13.61 17.84 -17.44
C PRO A 189 13.50 16.32 -17.60
N PHE A 190 13.74 15.80 -18.81
CA PHE A 190 14.02 14.36 -18.96
C PHE A 190 15.28 14.07 -18.16
N ASN A 191 15.19 13.16 -17.18
CA ASN A 191 16.38 12.70 -16.48
C ASN A 191 17.22 11.92 -17.50
N PRO A 192 18.49 12.29 -17.74
CA PRO A 192 19.33 11.60 -18.71
C PRO A 192 19.64 10.15 -18.32
#